data_AF-A0A6P8US48-F1
#
_entry.id   AF-A0A6P8US48-F1
#
_cell.length_a   1.000
_cell.length_b   1.000
_cell.length_c   1.000
_cell.angle_alpha   90.00
_cell.angle_beta   90.00
_cell.angle_gamma   90.00
#
_symmetry.space_group_name_H-M   'P 1'
#
loop_
_entity.id
_entity.type
_entity.pdbx_description
1 polymer ?
#
loop_
_entity_poly.entity_id
_entity_poly.type
_entity_poly.pdbx_seq_one_letter_code
_entity_poly.pdbx_strand_id
1 'polypeptide(L)'
;MYAKGKGAVVPSDNQAREKLALYVYEYLLHVGAQKSAQTFLSEIRWEKNITLGEPPGFLHSWWCVFWDLYCAAPDRRETCEHSSEAKAFHDYVSEPTLQLCTSGTHMHTSNTQTHTHTHTCW
;
A
#
# COMPACT_ATOMS: atom_id res chain seq x y z
N MET A 1 18.02 20.07 -23.87
CA MET A 1 17.32 19.06 -24.69
C MET A 1 16.69 18.06 -23.75
N TYR A 2 15.38 18.13 -23.52
CA TYR A 2 14.69 17.14 -22.71
C TYR A 2 14.57 15.86 -23.54
N ALA A 3 15.25 14.80 -23.09
CA ALA A 3 15.13 13.49 -23.70
C ALA A 3 13.65 13.07 -23.61
N LYS A 4 12.99 13.03 -24.76
CA LYS A 4 11.63 12.52 -24.94
C LYS A 4 11.60 11.12 -24.34
N GLY A 5 10.86 10.98 -23.22
CA GLY A 5 10.79 9.75 -22.45
C GLY A 5 10.46 8.58 -23.35
N LYS A 6 11.26 7.51 -23.26
CA LYS A 6 10.86 6.19 -23.73
C LYS A 6 9.53 5.90 -23.02
N GLY A 7 8.43 5.87 -23.78
CA GLY A 7 7.12 5.49 -23.24
C GLY A 7 7.29 4.18 -22.48
N ALA A 8 6.78 4.13 -21.26
CA ALA A 8 6.80 2.92 -20.45
C ALA A 8 6.16 1.80 -21.27
N VAL A 9 6.97 0.86 -21.75
CA VAL A 9 6.48 -0.29 -22.50
C VAL A 9 5.73 -1.13 -21.48
N VAL A 10 4.41 -1.20 -21.61
CA VAL A 10 3.57 -2.04 -20.78
C VAL A 10 4.04 -3.49 -20.96
N PRO A 11 4.39 -4.21 -19.89
CA PRO A 11 4.80 -5.60 -20.01
C PRO A 11 3.66 -6.42 -20.60
N SER A 12 3.98 -7.32 -21.54
CA SER A 12 2.97 -8.23 -22.08
C SER A 12 2.58 -9.29 -21.05
N ASP A 13 1.38 -9.87 -21.20
CA ASP A 13 0.90 -10.96 -20.36
C ASP A 13 1.91 -12.12 -20.26
N ASN A 14 2.60 -12.42 -21.36
CA ASN A 14 3.63 -13.46 -21.37
C ASN A 14 4.81 -13.10 -20.46
N GLN A 15 5.29 -11.85 -20.50
CA GLN A 15 6.36 -11.40 -19.60
C GLN A 15 5.92 -11.42 -18.14
N ALA A 16 4.67 -11.03 -17.86
CA ALA A 16 4.11 -11.07 -16.52
C ALA A 16 4.01 -12.52 -15.99
N ARG A 17 3.53 -13.45 -16.81
CA ARG A 17 3.45 -14.89 -16.45
C ARG A 17 4.81 -15.50 -16.17
N GLU A 18 5.81 -15.19 -17.01
CA GLU A 18 7.17 -15.66 -16.79
C GLU A 18 7.77 -15.13 -15.49
N LYS A 19 7.60 -13.84 -15.21
CA LYS A 19 8.06 -13.24 -13.95
C LYS A 19 7.36 -13.84 -12.74
N LEU A 20 6.05 -14.03 -12.83
CA LEU A 20 5.29 -14.67 -11.76
C LEU A 20 5.77 -16.09 -11.48
N ALA A 21 6.00 -16.90 -12.52
CA ALA A 21 6.52 -18.25 -12.36
C ALA A 21 7.88 -18.26 -11.63
N LEU A 22 8.79 -17.35 -11.98
CA LEU A 22 10.07 -17.21 -11.29
C LEU A 22 9.89 -16.88 -9.81
N TYR A 23 9.00 -15.94 -9.48
CA TYR A 23 8.74 -15.57 -8.09
C TYR A 23 8.02 -16.66 -7.28
N VAL A 24 7.15 -17.46 -7.92
CA VAL A 24 6.54 -18.63 -7.29
C VAL A 24 7.59 -19.70 -7.00
N TYR A 25 8.51 -19.96 -7.94
CA TYR A 25 9.62 -20.89 -7.71
C TYR A 25 10.52 -20.44 -6.55
N GLU A 26 10.91 -19.16 -6.53
CA GLU A 26 11.68 -18.57 -5.43
C GLU A 26 10.96 -18.74 -4.09
N TYR A 27 9.66 -18.43 -4.05
CA TYR A 27 8.84 -18.60 -2.85
C TYR A 27 8.84 -20.05 -2.35
N LEU A 28 8.61 -21.03 -3.24
CA LEU A 28 8.61 -22.44 -2.88
C LEU A 28 9.95 -22.88 -2.26
N LEU A 29 11.07 -22.37 -2.76
CA LEU A 29 12.38 -22.63 -2.17
C LEU A 29 12.51 -22.00 -0.78
N HIS A 30 12.14 -20.73 -0.62
CA HIS A 30 12.28 -20.01 0.65
C HIS A 30 11.39 -20.57 1.77
N VAL A 31 10.21 -21.13 1.45
CA VAL A 31 9.36 -21.81 2.44
C VAL A 31 9.76 -23.27 2.70
N GLY A 32 10.83 -23.76 2.09
CA GLY A 32 11.34 -25.13 2.30
C GLY A 32 10.60 -26.22 1.53
N ALA A 33 9.86 -25.88 0.47
CA ALA A 33 9.14 -26.83 -0.38
C ALA A 33 9.96 -27.24 -1.62
N GLN A 34 11.20 -27.74 -1.43
CA GLN A 34 12.12 -27.96 -2.55
C GLN A 34 11.58 -28.94 -3.60
N LYS A 35 10.90 -30.03 -3.19
CA LYS A 35 10.33 -31.01 -4.12
C LYS A 35 9.27 -30.37 -5.01
N SER A 36 8.36 -29.59 -4.44
CA SER A 36 7.33 -28.86 -5.17
C SER A 36 7.95 -27.82 -6.12
N ALA A 37 9.01 -27.13 -5.69
CA ALA A 37 9.73 -26.18 -6.54
C ALA A 37 10.29 -26.86 -7.80
N GLN A 38 10.91 -28.04 -7.66
CA GLN A 38 11.45 -28.80 -8.80
C GLN A 38 10.35 -29.35 -9.72
N THR A 39 9.28 -29.90 -9.13
CA THR A 39 8.12 -30.37 -9.89
C THR A 39 7.49 -29.24 -10.69
N PHE A 40 7.32 -28.06 -10.07
CA PHE A 40 6.73 -26.89 -10.73
C PHE A 40 7.50 -26.47 -11.99
N LEU A 41 8.84 -26.37 -11.92
CA LEU A 41 9.66 -26.04 -13.09
C LEU A 41 9.54 -27.09 -14.20
N SER A 42 9.46 -28.36 -13.82
CA SER A 42 9.33 -29.48 -14.76
C SER A 42 7.98 -29.44 -15.49
N GLU A 43 6.89 -29.18 -14.77
CA GLU A 43 5.54 -29.13 -15.32
C GLU A 43 5.36 -27.98 -16.31
N ILE A 44 5.91 -26.81 -16.00
CA ILE A 44 5.83 -25.64 -16.90
C ILE A 44 6.90 -25.65 -17.99
N ARG A 45 7.76 -26.68 -18.02
CA ARG A 45 8.91 -26.82 -18.94
C ARG A 45 9.80 -25.57 -18.93
N TRP A 46 10.23 -25.18 -17.73
CA TRP A 46 11.05 -23.99 -17.57
C TRP A 46 12.47 -24.21 -18.08
N GLU A 47 12.90 -23.42 -19.05
CA GLU A 47 14.23 -23.57 -19.71
C GLU A 47 15.17 -22.38 -19.48
N LYS A 48 14.73 -21.36 -18.72
CA LYS A 48 15.51 -20.13 -18.53
C LYS A 48 16.36 -20.21 -17.25
N ASN A 49 17.50 -19.53 -17.25
CA ASN A 49 18.33 -19.39 -16.06
C ASN A 49 17.54 -18.73 -14.92
N ILE A 50 17.76 -19.22 -13.70
CA ILE A 50 17.10 -18.72 -12.50
C ILE A 50 18.12 -17.99 -11.64
N THR A 51 17.82 -16.72 -11.35
CA THR A 51 18.55 -15.93 -10.34
C THR A 51 17.62 -15.79 -9.14
N LEU A 52 18.07 -16.25 -7.98
CA LEU A 52 17.35 -16.13 -6.72
C LEU A 52 17.78 -14.85 -5.99
N GLY A 53 16.82 -14.15 -5.39
CA GLY A 53 17.10 -13.04 -4.47
C GLY A 53 17.33 -13.51 -3.04
N GLU A 54 17.57 -12.56 -2.14
CA GLU A 54 17.67 -12.85 -0.71
C GLU A 54 16.32 -13.24 -0.10
N PRO A 55 16.27 -14.15 0.89
CA PRO A 55 15.06 -14.45 1.66
C PRO A 55 14.48 -13.19 2.31
N PRO A 56 13.14 -13.05 2.43
CA PRO A 56 12.11 -14.06 2.14
C PRO A 56 11.68 -14.14 0.66
N GLY A 57 12.32 -13.38 -0.24
CA GLY A 57 12.00 -13.32 -1.66
C GLY A 57 10.99 -12.23 -2.03
N PHE A 58 10.86 -11.97 -3.34
CA PHE A 58 10.04 -10.88 -3.87
C PHE A 58 8.56 -11.11 -3.64
N LEU A 59 8.05 -12.30 -3.97
CA LEU A 59 6.62 -12.61 -3.88
C LEU A 59 6.10 -12.46 -2.46
N HIS A 60 6.82 -13.03 -1.50
CA HIS A 60 6.41 -13.01 -0.10
C HIS A 60 6.36 -11.58 0.44
N SER A 61 7.42 -10.80 0.21
CA SER A 61 7.52 -9.42 0.69
C SER A 61 6.38 -8.54 0.17
N TRP A 62 6.12 -8.58 -1.14
CA TRP A 62 5.05 -7.79 -1.74
C TRP A 62 3.66 -8.31 -1.41
N TRP A 63 3.48 -9.62 -1.28
CA TRP A 63 2.21 -10.20 -0.85
C TRP A 63 1.85 -9.81 0.58
N CYS A 64 2.82 -9.78 1.51
CA CYS A 64 2.61 -9.30 2.87
C CYS A 64 2.13 -7.86 2.89
N VAL A 65 2.80 -6.96 2.16
CA VAL A 65 2.38 -5.55 2.04
C VAL A 65 0.98 -5.43 1.42
N PHE A 66 0.72 -6.17 0.34
CA PHE A 66 -0.59 -6.17 -0.30
C PHE A 66 -1.70 -6.64 0.66
N TRP A 67 -1.46 -7.74 1.38
CA TRP A 67 -2.42 -8.30 2.32
C TRP A 67 -2.70 -7.33 3.48
N ASP A 68 -1.65 -6.69 4.00
CA ASP A 68 -1.77 -5.71 5.07
C ASP A 68 -2.60 -4.49 4.65
N LEU A 69 -2.33 -3.94 3.45
CA LEU A 69 -3.16 -2.89 2.85
C LEU A 69 -4.58 -3.38 2.57
N TYR A 70 -4.77 -4.62 2.14
CA TYR A 70 -6.08 -5.19 1.88
C TYR A 70 -6.92 -5.29 3.17
N CYS A 71 -6.30 -5.70 4.28
CA CYS A 71 -6.90 -5.79 5.60
C CYS A 71 -7.19 -4.41 6.20
N ALA A 72 -6.30 -3.43 6.01
CA ALA A 72 -6.48 -2.05 6.50
C ALA A 72 -7.58 -1.26 5.77
N ALA A 73 -8.13 -1.79 4.68
CA ALA A 73 -9.21 -1.12 3.94
C ALA A 73 -10.44 -0.87 4.85
N PRO A 74 -11.14 0.27 4.70
CA PRO A 74 -12.20 0.70 5.63
C PRO A 74 -13.28 -0.34 5.90
N ASP A 75 -13.70 -1.10 4.88
CA ASP A 75 -14.76 -2.11 4.99
C ASP A 75 -14.35 -3.37 5.77
N ARG A 76 -13.04 -3.58 5.98
CA ARG A 76 -12.46 -4.84 6.50
C ARG A 76 -11.66 -4.68 7.78
N ARG A 77 -11.12 -3.50 8.05
CA ARG A 77 -10.13 -3.25 9.12
C ARG A 77 -10.61 -3.57 10.54
N GLU A 78 -11.92 -3.61 10.77
CA GLU A 78 -12.48 -3.95 12.09
C GLU A 78 -12.43 -5.47 12.38
N THR A 79 -12.22 -6.30 11.35
CA THR A 79 -12.25 -7.78 11.45
C THR A 79 -10.90 -8.45 11.18
N CYS A 80 -9.92 -7.70 10.66
CA CYS A 80 -8.61 -8.22 10.28
C CYS A 80 -7.50 -7.43 10.97
N GLU A 81 -6.50 -8.14 11.51
CA GLU A 81 -5.27 -7.52 12.01
C GLU A 81 -4.50 -6.87 10.85
N HIS A 82 -3.97 -5.68 11.08
CA HIS A 82 -3.26 -4.86 10.09
C HIS A 82 -2.29 -3.89 10.78
N SER A 83 -1.27 -3.42 10.05
CA SER A 83 -0.28 -2.46 10.56
C SER A 83 -0.83 -1.05 10.65
N SER A 84 -0.23 -0.25 11.53
CA SER A 84 -0.49 1.19 11.66
C SER A 84 -0.19 1.95 10.37
N GLU A 85 0.83 1.53 9.64
CA GLU A 85 1.31 2.12 8.39
C GLU A 85 0.29 1.90 7.27
N ALA A 86 -0.24 0.68 7.15
CA ALA A 86 -1.28 0.36 6.19
C ALA A 86 -2.59 1.11 6.49
N LYS A 87 -2.95 1.25 7.78
CA LYS A 87 -4.09 2.07 8.18
C LYS A 87 -3.91 3.53 7.77
N ALA A 88 -2.75 4.11 8.10
CA ALA A 88 -2.45 5.51 7.78
C ALA A 88 -2.50 5.76 6.27
N PHE A 89 -2.00 4.82 5.45
CA PHE A 89 -2.09 4.93 3.99
C PHE A 89 -3.55 5.08 3.52
N HIS A 90 -4.46 4.25 4.00
CA HIS A 90 -5.88 4.36 3.64
C HIS A 90 -6.52 5.62 4.20
N ASP A 91 -6.21 6.03 5.42
CA ASP A 91 -6.75 7.25 6.02
C ASP A 91 -6.35 8.48 5.17
N TYR A 92 -5.08 8.60 4.77
CA TYR A 92 -4.60 9.71 3.94
C TYR A 92 -5.18 9.71 2.52
N VAL A 93 -5.37 8.53 1.92
CA VAL A 93 -5.93 8.41 0.55
C VAL A 93 -7.45 8.57 0.54
N SER A 94 -8.11 8.25 1.66
CA SER A 94 -9.57 8.31 1.81
C SER A 94 -10.05 9.66 2.34
N GLU A 95 -9.20 10.47 2.97
CA GLU A 95 -9.52 11.86 3.27
C GLU A 95 -9.58 12.66 1.96
N PRO A 96 -10.78 13.10 1.52
CA PRO A 96 -10.83 14.15 0.52
C PRO A 96 -10.22 15.38 1.17
N THR A 97 -9.51 16.18 0.38
CA THR A 97 -8.79 17.41 0.75
C THR A 97 -9.75 18.54 1.20
N LEU A 98 -10.64 18.27 2.16
CA LEU A 98 -11.69 19.15 2.65
C LEU A 98 -11.44 19.55 4.09
N GLN A 99 -10.24 20.04 4.41
CA GLN A 99 -9.99 20.69 5.70
C GLN A 99 -9.00 21.87 5.67
N LEU A 100 -9.06 22.72 4.64
CA LEU A 100 -8.55 24.10 4.81
C LEU A 100 -9.44 25.24 4.30
N CYS A 101 -10.70 24.99 3.90
CA CYS A 101 -11.61 26.07 3.51
C CYS A 101 -13.01 25.96 4.14
N THR A 102 -13.13 25.49 5.37
CA THR A 102 -14.40 25.56 6.13
C THR A 102 -14.18 26.00 7.57
N SER A 103 -13.40 27.06 7.78
CA SER A 103 -13.57 27.90 8.98
C SER A 103 -14.81 28.78 8.80
N GLY A 104 -15.98 28.14 8.76
CA GLY A 104 -17.27 28.80 8.85
C GLY A 104 -17.50 29.27 10.28
N THR A 105 -17.50 30.59 10.45
CA THR A 105 -17.90 31.32 11.66
C THR A 105 -19.12 30.71 12.35
N HIS A 106 -18.91 30.11 13.52
CA HIS A 106 -19.99 29.81 14.46
C HIS A 106 -20.31 31.10 15.23
N MET A 107 -21.20 31.93 14.69
CA MET A 107 -21.79 33.06 15.40
C MET A 107 -22.75 32.51 16.46
N HIS A 108 -22.25 32.36 17.68
CA HIS A 108 -23.08 32.09 18.85
C HIS A 108 -23.77 33.40 19.25
N THR A 109 -25.04 33.55 18.90
CA THR A 109 -25.93 34.58 19.46
C THR A 109 -26.12 34.29 20.95
N SER A 110 -25.32 34.93 21.80
CA SER A 110 -25.54 34.97 23.24
C SER A 110 -26.00 36.35 23.65
N ASN A 111 -27.19 36.32 24.23
CA ASN A 111 -27.99 37.42 24.71
C ASN A 111 -27.23 38.29 25.72
N THR A 112 -27.52 39.58 25.65
CA THR A 112 -26.98 40.69 26.42
C THR A 112 -26.91 40.42 27.93
N GLN A 113 -25.72 40.46 28.52
CA GLN A 113 -25.58 40.93 29.90
C GLN A 113 -24.26 41.68 30.08
N THR A 114 -24.40 42.99 30.23
CA THR A 114 -23.38 43.97 30.58
C THR A 114 -22.81 43.69 31.96
N HIS A 115 -21.51 43.40 32.03
CA HIS A 115 -20.71 43.71 33.22
C HIS A 115 -19.35 44.25 32.77
N THR A 116 -19.21 45.56 32.85
CA THR A 116 -17.96 46.29 32.68
C THR A 116 -17.02 45.93 33.82
N HIS A 117 -15.94 45.21 33.52
CA HIS A 117 -14.74 45.21 34.35
C HIS A 117 -13.58 45.72 33.49
N THR A 118 -13.31 47.02 33.63
CA THR A 118 -12.09 47.66 33.15
C THR A 118 -10.89 47.04 33.86
N HIS A 119 -10.06 46.31 33.13
CA HIS A 119 -8.65 46.18 33.46
C HIS A 119 -7.85 46.78 32.31
N THR A 120 -7.36 47.98 32.58
CA THR A 120 -6.32 48.71 31.86
C THR A 120 -5.10 47.83 31.61
N CYS A 121 -4.68 47.73 30.36
CA CYS A 121 -3.28 47.56 30.01
C CYS A 121 -3.07 48.36 28.72
N TRP A 122 -2.45 49.53 28.90
CA TRP A 122 -1.92 50.50 27.93
C TRP A 122 -2.43 50.46 26.48
#